data_AF-X1M596-F1
#
_entry.id   AF-X1M596-F1
#
_cell.length_a   1.000
_cell.length_b   1.000
_cell.length_c   1.000
_cell.angle_alpha   90.00
_cell.angle_beta   90.00
_cell.angle_gamma   90.00
#
_symmetry.space_group_name_H-M   'P 1'
#
loop_
_entity.id
_entity.type
_entity.pdbx_description
1 polymer ?
#
loop_
_entity_poly.entity_id
_entity_poly.type
_entity_poly.pdbx_seq_one_letter_code
_entity_poly.pdbx_strand_id
1 'polypeptide(L)' 'MPNEEPLPEEGKLIGKITHYFGNIGVAVIELSDTLKVGDNIRIVGGETDFTQIIESMEVEHKKVEEAKKGDSIGVKVG' A
#
# COMPACT_ATOMS: atom_id res chain seq x y z
N MET A 1 18.30 31.23 14.59
CA MET A 1 18.00 30.89 13.19
C MET A 1 16.73 30.04 13.25
N PRO A 2 15.68 30.38 12.49
CA PRO A 2 14.35 29.81 12.68
C PRO A 2 14.36 28.32 12.34
N ASN A 3 13.54 27.56 13.06
CA ASN A 3 13.29 26.14 12.89
C ASN A 3 13.32 25.72 11.41
N GLU A 4 14.19 24.77 11.08
CA GLU A 4 13.97 23.90 9.95
C GLU A 4 12.70 23.09 10.26
N GLU A 5 11.63 23.42 9.55
CA GLU A 5 10.35 22.72 9.62
C GLU A 5 10.62 21.23 9.35
N PRO A 6 10.13 20.30 10.19
CA PRO A 6 10.30 18.89 9.90
C PRO A 6 9.63 18.66 8.54
N LEU A 7 10.43 18.24 7.55
CA LEU A 7 9.97 17.77 6.26
C LEU A 7 8.72 16.91 6.52
N PRO A 8 7.59 17.18 5.85
CA PRO A 8 6.37 16.43 6.08
C PRO A 8 6.75 14.96 5.99
N GLU A 9 6.34 14.15 6.96
CA GLU A 9 6.63 12.71 6.98
C GLU A 9 6.08 12.09 5.69
N GLU A 10 6.88 12.12 4.63
CA GLU A 10 6.66 11.41 3.39
C GLU A 10 6.71 9.96 3.81
N GLY A 11 5.53 9.41 4.11
CA GLY A 11 5.37 8.02 4.49
C GLY A 11 6.22 7.17 3.56
N LYS A 12 7.01 6.27 4.13
CA LYS A 12 7.95 5.44 3.37
C LYS A 12 7.20 4.80 2.21
N LEU A 13 7.66 5.03 0.98
CA LEU A 13 7.04 4.41 -0.19
C LEU A 13 7.30 2.91 -0.13
N ILE A 14 6.30 2.18 0.36
CA ILE A 14 6.37 0.72 0.55
C ILE A 14 5.95 -0.06 -0.69
N GLY A 15 5.36 0.58 -1.70
CA GLY A 15 4.95 -0.06 -2.93
C GLY A 15 4.31 0.88 -3.94
N LYS A 16 4.00 0.34 -5.13
CA LYS A 16 3.32 1.06 -6.21
C LYS A 16 2.19 0.20 -6.78
N ILE A 17 1.05 0.83 -7.05
CA ILE A 17 -0.07 0.16 -7.71
C ILE A 17 0.28 -0.02 -9.18
N THR A 18 0.37 -1.27 -9.64
CA THR A 18 0.61 -1.61 -11.05
C THR A 18 -0.69 -1.87 -11.79
N HIS A 19 -1.70 -2.35 -11.08
CA HIS A 19 -3.01 -2.65 -11.65
C HIS A 19 -4.13 -2.42 -10.63
N TYR A 20 -5.29 -1.98 -11.11
CA TYR A 20 -6.48 -1.85 -10.27
C TYR A 20 -7.70 -2.42 -10.99
N PHE A 21 -8.34 -3.40 -10.36
CA PHE A 21 -9.55 -4.05 -10.84
C PHE A 21 -10.78 -3.38 -10.22
N GLY A 22 -11.23 -2.27 -10.82
CA GLY A 22 -12.39 -1.52 -10.33
C GLY A 22 -13.70 -2.32 -10.25
N ASN A 23 -13.85 -3.39 -11.04
CA ASN A 23 -15.04 -4.26 -11.00
C ASN A 23 -15.20 -5.03 -9.68
N ILE A 24 -14.08 -5.34 -9.00
CA ILE A 24 -14.05 -6.11 -7.76
C ILE A 24 -13.42 -5.35 -6.58
N GLY A 25 -12.93 -4.13 -6.84
CA GLY A 25 -12.24 -3.29 -5.84
C GLY A 25 -10.93 -3.90 -5.37
N VAL A 26 -10.11 -4.46 -6.26
CA VAL A 26 -8.81 -5.06 -5.90
C VAL A 26 -7.68 -4.28 -6.57
N ALA A 27 -6.73 -3.78 -5.78
CA ALA A 27 -5.49 -3.19 -6.27
C ALA A 27 -4.35 -4.21 -6.18
N VAL A 28 -3.58 -4.31 -7.26
CA VAL A 28 -2.31 -5.01 -7.32
C VAL A 28 -1.20 -4.02 -7.02
N ILE A 29 -0.48 -4.26 -5.94
CA ILE A 29 0.60 -3.41 -5.45
C ILE A 29 1.90 -4.20 -5.56
N GLU A 30 2.87 -3.68 -6.30
CA GLU A 30 4.25 -4.17 -6.22
C GLU A 30 4.94 -3.54 -5.03
N LEU A 31 5.29 -4.38 -4.05
CA LEU A 31 5.94 -3.94 -2.84
C LEU A 31 7.41 -3.63 -3.09
N SER A 32 7.83 -2.44 -2.69
CA SER A 32 9.23 -2.02 -2.61
C SER A 32 9.83 -2.25 -1.22
N ASP A 33 8.98 -2.56 -0.23
CA ASP A 33 9.35 -2.84 1.15
C ASP A 33 8.46 -3.94 1.77
N THR A 34 8.60 -4.23 3.05
CA THR A 34 7.71 -5.18 3.74
C THR A 34 6.39 -4.53 4.13
N LEU A 35 5.29 -5.28 4.01
CA LEU A 35 3.95 -4.91 4.45
C LEU A 35 3.31 -6.08 5.22
N LYS A 36 2.55 -5.80 6.27
CA LYS A 36 1.79 -6.79 7.03
C LYS A 36 0.29 -6.50 7.05
N VAL A 37 -0.49 -7.55 7.27
CA VAL A 37 -1.90 -7.40 7.63
C VAL A 37 -1.99 -6.65 8.97
N GLY A 38 -2.87 -5.65 9.02
CA GLY A 38 -3.01 -4.71 10.14
C GLY A 38 -2.22 -3.42 10.00
N ASP A 39 -1.31 -3.32 9.02
CA ASP A 39 -0.62 -2.06 8.75
C ASP A 39 -1.58 -1.02 8.16
N ASN A 40 -1.36 0.24 8.52
CA ASN A 40 -2.06 1.38 7.95
C ASN A 40 -1.30 1.88 6.72
N ILE A 41 -1.92 1.81 5.56
CA ILE A 41 -1.34 2.27 4.29
C ILE A 41 -2.08 3.51 3.80
N ARG A 42 -1.33 4.42 3.17
CA ARG A 42 -1.89 5.56 2.44
C ARG A 42 -1.79 5.29 0.95
N ILE A 43 -2.93 5.30 0.27
CA ILE A 43 -3.00 5.17 -1.18
C ILE A 43 -3.19 6.57 -1.74
N VAL A 44 -2.24 6.99 -2.60
CA VAL A 44 -2.25 8.28 -3.28
C VAL A 44 -2.09 8.04 -4.77
N GLY A 45 -3.00 8.59 -5.57
CA GLY A 45 -2.95 8.47 -7.03
C GLY A 45 -3.90 9.45 -7.71
N GLY A 46 -3.36 10.40 -8.48
CA GLY A 46 -4.15 11.39 -9.21
C GLY A 46 -5.07 12.19 -8.28
N GLU A 47 -6.37 11.91 -8.36
CA GLU A 47 -7.43 12.53 -7.54
C GLU A 47 -7.77 11.74 -6.27
N THR A 48 -7.14 10.58 -6.06
CA THR A 48 -7.42 9.67 -4.96
C THR A 48 -6.36 9.81 -3.87
N ASP A 49 -6.77 10.13 -2.65
CA ASP A 49 -5.93 10.17 -1.46
C ASP A 49 -6.74 9.65 -0.28
N PHE A 50 -6.42 8.48 0.23
CA PHE A 50 -7.03 7.96 1.45
C PHE A 50 -6.10 6.99 2.16
N THR A 51 -6.37 6.77 3.44
CA THR A 51 -5.71 5.76 4.25
C THR A 51 -6.66 4.60 4.50
N GLN A 52 -6.12 3.39 4.49
CA GLN A 52 -6.85 2.20 4.91
C GLN A 52 -5.95 1.28 5.72
N ILE A 53 -6.57 0.43 6.53
CA ILE A 53 -5.89 -0.67 7.20
C ILE A 53 -5.94 -1.89 6.28
N ILE A 54 -4.84 -2.61 6.17
CA ILE A 54 -4.81 -3.89 5.46
C ILE A 54 -5.58 -4.93 6.29
N GLU A 55 -6.81 -5.23 5.91
CA GLU A 55 -7.57 -6.32 6.55
C GLU A 55 -7.18 -7.70 5.98
N SER A 56 -6.80 -7.74 4.71
CA SER A 56 -6.35 -8.97 4.04
C SER A 56 -5.49 -8.66 2.82
N MET A 57 -4.54 -9.53 2.53
CA MET A 57 -3.72 -9.46 1.33
C MET A 57 -3.40 -10.86 0.79
N GLU A 58 -3.19 -10.93 -0.52
CA GLU A 58 -2.91 -12.18 -1.24
C GLU A 58 -1.69 -12.02 -2.14
N VAL A 59 -0.74 -12.94 -2.07
CA VAL A 59 0.43 -13.03 -2.97
C VAL A 59 0.31 -14.30 -3.79
N GLU A 60 0.35 -14.20 -5.12
CA GLU A 60 0.27 -15.37 -6.03
C GLU A 60 -0.91 -16.32 -5.69
N HIS A 61 -2.10 -15.75 -5.43
CA HIS A 61 -3.33 -16.46 -5.04
C HIS A 61 -3.24 -17.20 -3.69
N LYS A 62 -2.30 -16.82 -2.83
CA LYS A 62 -2.18 -17.31 -1.46
C LYS A 62 -2.40 -16.17 -0.49
N LYS A 63 -3.26 -16.39 0.50
CA LYS A 63 -3.38 -15.46 1.62
C LYS A 63 -2.08 -15.46 2.43
N VAL A 64 -1.56 -14.27 2.68
CA VAL A 64 -0.34 -14.08 3.46
C VAL A 64 -0.57 -13.00 4.51
N GLU A 65 0.08 -13.16 5.67
CA GLU A 65 0.03 -12.17 6.75
C GLU A 65 1.15 -11.13 6.65
N GLU A 66 2.22 -11.46 5.95
CA GLU A 66 3.36 -10.60 5.64
C GLU A 66 3.76 -10.78 4.17
N ALA A 67 4.07 -9.68 3.50
CA ALA A 67 4.60 -9.64 2.17
C ALA A 67 5.89 -8.81 2.16
N LYS A 68 6.85 -9.17 1.30
CA LYS A 68 8.19 -8.57 1.28
C LYS A 68 8.40 -7.78 0.00
N LYS A 69 9.49 -7.00 -0.01
CA LYS A 69 9.98 -6.32 -1.20
C LYS A 69 10.10 -7.29 -2.38
N GLY A 70 9.52 -6.90 -3.50
CA GLY A 70 9.48 -7.66 -4.76
C GLY A 70 8.23 -8.51 -4.92
N ASP A 71 7.41 -8.68 -3.88
CA ASP A 71 6.15 -9.40 -4.00
C ASP A 71 5.06 -8.51 -4.62
N SER A 72 4.22 -9.13 -5.45
CA SER A 72 2.98 -8.53 -5.94
C SER A 72 1.83 -8.96 -5.05
N ILE A 73 1.29 -8.01 -4.27
CA ILE A 73 0.14 -8.25 -3.41
C ILE A 73 -1.15 -7.79 -4.09
N GLY A 74 -2.19 -8.59 -4.01
CA GLY A 74 -3.57 -8.17 -4.24
C GLY A 74 -4.17 -7.74 -2.90
N VAL A 75 -4.63 -6.48 -2.83
CA VAL A 75 -5.34 -5.94 -1.67
C VAL A 75 -6.70 -5.45 -2.11
N LYS A 76 -7.73 -5.77 -1.34
CA LYS A 76 -9.05 -5.21 -1.57
C LYS A 76 -9.09 -3.76 -1.04
N VAL A 77 -9.46 -2.85 -1.91
CA VAL A 77 -9.50 -1.42 -1.70
C VAL A 77 -10.96 -0.98 -1.84
N GLY A 78 -11.57 -0.51 -0.76
CA GLY A 78 -13.00 -0.13 -0.74
C GLY A 78 -13.54 0.11 0.65
#